data_AF-A0A2R6NUV0-F1
#
_entry.id   AF-A0A2R6NUV0-F1
#
_cell.length_a   1.000
_cell.length_b   1.000
_cell.length_c   1.000
_cell.angle_alpha   90.00
_cell.angle_beta   90.00
_cell.angle_gamma   90.00
#
_symmetry.space_group_name_H-M   'P 1'
#
loop_
_entity.id
_entity.type
_entity.pdbx_description
1 polymer ?
#
loop_
_entity_poly.entity_id
_entity_poly.type
_entity_poly.pdbx_seq_one_letter_code
_entity_poly.pdbx_strand_id
1 'polypeptide(L)' 'MNEPDTHMMDFRLRNPIEFGRLPGLKAYDSWDSQQECCDFRVHGHRENRMVGDREGVRSIIMSGAYEDDEDQGNVV' A
#
# COMPACT_ATOMS: atom_id res chain seq x y z
N MET A 1 -26.37 -6.56 -14.32
CA MET A 1 -25.86 -7.44 -13.25
C MET A 1 -24.74 -6.64 -12.63
N ASN A 2 -24.97 -5.99 -11.48
CA ASN A 2 -23.95 -5.18 -10.84
C ASN A 2 -22.99 -6.14 -10.14
N GLU A 3 -21.71 -6.09 -10.53
CA GLU A 3 -20.64 -6.75 -9.78
C GLU A 3 -20.68 -6.21 -8.34
N PRO A 4 -20.58 -7.07 -7.31
CA PRO A 4 -20.53 -6.60 -5.93
C PRO A 4 -19.32 -5.69 -5.78
N ASP A 5 -19.54 -4.49 -5.23
CA ASP A 5 -18.51 -3.48 -5.02
C ASP A 5 -17.44 -4.05 -4.08
N THR A 6 -16.29 -4.44 -4.64
CA THR A 6 -15.19 -5.12 -3.94
C THR A 6 -14.57 -4.28 -2.82
N HIS A 7 -14.96 -3.01 -2.71
CA HIS A 7 -14.55 -2.10 -1.64
C HIS A 7 -15.26 -2.35 -0.30
N MET A 8 -16.31 -3.16 -0.25
CA MET A 8 -17.02 -3.49 0.99
C MET A 8 -16.52 -4.75 1.71
N MET A 9 -15.29 -5.20 1.43
CA MET A 9 -14.63 -6.15 2.33
C MET A 9 -14.17 -5.38 3.58
N ASP A 10 -14.53 -5.87 4.77
CA ASP A 10 -14.16 -5.24 6.04
C ASP A 10 -12.64 -5.09 6.12
N PHE A 11 -12.13 -3.88 5.89
CA PHE A 11 -10.71 -3.53 5.92
C PHE A 11 -10.07 -3.83 7.28
N ARG A 12 -10.89 -4.08 8.32
CA ARG A 12 -10.43 -4.63 9.61
C ARG A 12 -9.80 -6.02 9.51
N LEU A 13 -10.03 -6.74 8.42
CA LEU A 13 -9.37 -8.03 8.14
C LEU A 13 -7.97 -7.87 7.53
N ARG A 14 -7.56 -6.66 7.13
CA ARG A 14 -6.24 -6.44 6.53
C ARG A 14 -5.21 -6.13 7.60
N ASN A 15 -4.13 -6.90 7.59
CA ASN A 15 -2.97 -6.63 8.41
C ASN A 15 -1.86 -5.99 7.55
N PRO A 16 -1.56 -4.69 7.70
CA PRO A 16 -0.57 -3.98 6.86
C PRO A 16 0.88 -4.46 7.05
N ILE A 17 1.12 -5.39 8.00
CA ILE A 17 2.42 -6.04 8.22
C ILE A 17 2.50 -7.46 7.63
N GLU A 18 1.46 -7.93 6.92
CA GLU A 18 1.55 -9.16 6.14
C GLU A 18 2.34 -8.94 4.85
N PHE A 19 3.09 -9.95 4.44
CA PHE A 19 3.78 -9.94 3.14
C PHE A 19 2.81 -10.23 1.99
N GLY A 20 3.01 -9.54 0.88
CA GLY A 20 2.31 -9.81 -0.37
C GLY A 20 1.05 -8.97 -0.57
N ARG A 21 0.16 -9.47 -1.44
CA ARG A 21 -1.03 -8.74 -1.86
C ARG A 21 -2.11 -8.77 -0.77
N LEU A 22 -2.66 -7.60 -0.45
CA LEU A 22 -3.78 -7.48 0.48
C LEU A 22 -5.11 -7.91 -0.17
N PRO A 23 -5.97 -8.67 0.54
CA PRO A 23 -7.27 -9.09 0.03
C PRO A 23 -8.18 -7.92 -0.37
N GLY A 24 -8.79 -8.05 -1.55
CA GLY A 24 -9.75 -7.08 -2.09
C GLY A 24 -9.13 -5.86 -2.76
N LEU A 25 -7.80 -5.70 -2.75
CA LEU A 25 -7.11 -4.64 -3.49
C LEU A 25 -6.55 -5.16 -4.80
N LYS A 26 -6.56 -4.33 -5.84
CA LYS A 26 -5.96 -4.58 -7.15
C LYS A 26 -4.76 -3.64 -7.33
N ALA A 27 -3.82 -4.07 -8.17
CA ALA A 27 -2.81 -3.13 -8.66
C ALA A 27 -3.52 -1.97 -9.35
N TYR A 28 -2.95 -0.77 -9.22
CA TYR A 28 -3.52 0.49 -9.71
C TYR A 28 -4.73 1.04 -8.94
N ASP A 29 -5.17 0.40 -7.85
CA ASP A 29 -6.06 1.08 -6.90
C ASP A 29 -5.34 2.35 -6.40
N SER A 30 -6.09 3.45 -6.32
CA SER A 30 -5.55 4.79 -6.05
C SER A 30 -6.29 5.45 -4.91
N TRP A 31 -5.58 6.32 -4.19
CA TRP A 31 -6.09 7.12 -3.08
C TRP A 31 -5.61 8.56 -3.23
N ASP A 32 -6.39 9.51 -2.71
CA ASP A 32 -6.08 10.94 -2.85
C ASP A 32 -5.02 11.41 -1.86
N SER A 33 -4.71 10.59 -0.84
CA SER A 33 -3.74 10.92 0.19
C SER A 33 -3.07 9.71 0.82
N GLN A 34 -1.87 9.90 1.36
CA GLN A 34 -1.19 8.89 2.18
C GLN A 34 -2.01 8.51 3.42
N GLN A 35 -2.76 9.48 3.97
CA GLN A 35 -3.70 9.27 5.06
C GLN A 35 -4.73 8.20 4.69
N GLU A 36 -5.35 8.35 3.53
CA GLU A 36 -6.34 7.40 3.02
C GLU A 36 -5.70 6.03 2.74
N CYS A 37 -4.51 5.95 2.13
CA CYS A 37 -3.76 4.68 2.01
C CYS A 37 -3.57 3.97 3.37
N CYS A 38 -3.30 4.73 4.44
CA CYS A 38 -3.14 4.19 5.78
C CYS A 38 -4.46 3.70 6.38
N ASP A 39 -5.53 4.47 6.18
CA ASP A 39 -6.86 4.12 6.67
C ASP A 39 -7.40 2.85 5.96
N PHE A 40 -7.03 2.64 4.70
CA PHE A 40 -7.28 1.41 3.93
C PHE A 40 -6.30 0.25 4.22
N ARG A 41 -5.36 0.45 5.16
CA ARG A 41 -4.33 -0.52 5.59
C ARG A 41 -3.40 -0.98 4.47
N VAL A 42 -3.21 -0.16 3.44
CA VAL A 42 -2.27 -0.44 2.33
C VAL A 42 -0.84 -0.24 2.81
N HIS A 43 -0.62 0.86 3.54
CA HIS A 43 0.65 1.21 4.15
C HIS A 43 0.42 1.50 5.63
N GLY A 44 1.14 0.81 6.52
CA GLY A 44 0.82 0.81 7.95
C GLY A 44 1.14 2.11 8.70
N HIS A 45 1.76 3.10 8.06
CA HIS A 45 2.32 4.26 8.74
C HIS A 45 2.14 5.56 7.95
N ARG A 46 1.70 6.64 8.62
CA ARG A 46 1.34 7.91 7.97
C ARG A 46 2.53 8.75 7.53
N GLU A 47 3.68 8.59 8.19
CA GLU A 47 4.88 9.43 7.95
C GLU A 47 6.04 8.65 7.34
N ASN A 48 6.43 7.53 7.97
CA ASN A 48 7.43 6.60 7.42
C ASN A 48 7.02 6.12 6.04
N ARG A 49 7.99 6.12 5.11
CA ARG A 49 7.82 5.67 3.72
C ARG A 49 8.14 4.19 3.53
N MET A 50 8.58 3.51 4.59
CA MET A 50 8.95 2.11 4.60
C MET A 50 8.36 1.48 5.86
N VAL A 51 7.62 0.39 5.70
CA VAL A 51 6.99 -0.34 6.81
C VAL A 51 7.48 -1.79 6.80
N GLY A 52 8.02 -2.22 7.93
CA GLY A 52 8.61 -3.53 8.11
C GLY A 52 8.98 -3.79 9.56
N ASP A 53 9.54 -4.96 9.81
CA ASP A 53 10.12 -5.34 11.09
C ASP A 53 11.41 -6.15 10.87
N ARG A 54 11.81 -6.97 11.85
CA ARG A 54 13.02 -7.79 11.79
C ARG A 54 13.00 -8.85 10.68
N GLU A 55 11.83 -9.20 10.15
CA GLU A 55 11.69 -10.18 9.06
C GLU A 55 11.76 -9.52 7.68
N GLY A 56 11.65 -8.18 7.60
CA GLY A 56 11.81 -7.44 6.35
C GLY A 56 10.74 -6.37 6.11
N VAL A 57 10.78 -5.81 4.90
CA VAL A 57 9.94 -4.70 4.45
C VAL A 57 8.74 -5.23 3.67
N ARG A 58 7.54 -4.74 4.02
CA ARG A 58 6.25 -5.21 3.47
C ARG A 58 5.67 -4.23 2.47
N SER A 59 5.92 -2.93 2.67
CA SER A 59 5.52 -1.88 1.75
C SER A 59 6.49 -0.70 1.79
N ILE A 60 6.65 -0.06 0.64
CA ILE A 60 7.41 1.17 0.44
C ILE A 60 6.56 2.20 -0.31
N ILE A 61 6.82 3.49 -0.09
CA ILE A 61 6.25 4.61 -0.84
C ILE A 61 7.39 5.35 -1.54
N MET A 62 7.36 5.32 -2.87
CA MET A 62 8.22 6.15 -3.71
C MET A 62 7.48 7.44 -4.07
N SER A 63 8.07 8.60 -3.79
CA SER A 63 7.46 9.90 -4.11
C SER A 63 8.46 10.95 -4.61
N GLY A 64 9.65 10.54 -5.06
CA GLY A 64 10.72 11.46 -5.46
C GLY A 64 11.27 12.31 -4.30
N ALA A 65 11.33 11.74 -3.10
CA ALA A 65 11.85 12.43 -1.92
C ALA A 65 13.38 12.38 -1.84
N TYR A 66 13.99 11.41 -2.54
CA TYR A 66 15.42 11.22 -2.64
C TYR A 66 15.85 11.55 -4.07
N GLU A 67 16.91 12.33 -4.20
CA GLU A 67 17.40 12.81 -5.52
C GLU A 67 18.12 11.72 -6.32
N ASP A 68 18.51 10.64 -5.63
CA ASP A 68 19.19 9.47 -6.16
C ASP A 68 18.23 8.31 -6.49
N ASP A 69 16.91 8.47 -6.28
CA ASP A 69 15.91 7.50 -6.73
C ASP A 69 15.75 7.56 -8.27
N GLU A 70 15.94 6.43 -8.95
CA GLU A 70 15.67 6.27 -10.39
C GLU A 70 14.53 5.26 -10.61
N ASP A 71 13.47 5.64 -11.33
CA ASP A 71 12.31 4.77 -11.62
C ASP A 71 12.17 4.49 -13.12
N GLN A 72 12.28 3.21 -13.50
CA GLN A 72 12.05 2.70 -14.86
C GLN A 72 10.76 1.88 -14.99
N GLY A 73 9.89 1.93 -13.99
CA GLY A 73 8.62 1.22 -13.87
C GLY A 73 8.80 -0.22 -13.40
N ASN A 74 9.48 -1.06 -14.19
CA ASN A 74 9.70 -2.47 -13.83
C ASN A 74 10.93 -2.69 -12.93
N VAL A 75 11.80 -1.67 -12.83
CA VAL A 75 12.98 -1.63 -11.97
C VAL A 75 13.05 -0.24 -11.35
N VAL A 76 13.37 -0.21 -10.06
CA VAL A 76 13.58 0.97 -9.22
C VAL A 76 14.79 0.69 -8.34
#